data_AF-A0A7K3W1R7-F1
#
_entry.id   AF-A0A7K3W1R7-F1
#
_cell.length_a   1.000
_cell.length_b   1.000
_cell.length_c   1.000
_cell.angle_alpha   90.00
_cell.angle_beta   90.00
_cell.angle_gamma   90.00
#
_symmetry.space_group_name_H-M   'P 1'
#
loop_
_entity.id
_entity.type
_entity.pdbx_description
1 polymer ?
#
loop_
_entity_poly.entity_id
_entity_poly.type
_entity_poly.pdbx_seq_one_letter_code
_entity_poly.pdbx_strand_id
1 'polypeptide(L)'
;MVDYTKRPRTPAQPPAAPPPPAPDPPAQHPPGQQPPYEQWGPPAAGQQQHGAPPAQPYGGPPPQQHGAPPAQPPAAPTPPVSLGKVTLTKNAPSVSLTKTAGTTGVLRVNLNWNARPAAAQGGGFLKRLAGAASGGIDLDLGCLYEYADGSKGVIQALGNAFRGQHTLPNGELVAWLDGDDRSGRNTGGENLLIDLRHTAHIRRILVFAFIYQGTPNWGAADAVVTLIPASGPQVEVRLDEHDPRARLCAIAVLENRGGQLVVNREVRYVHGGQDVLDDQYGWGMNWAPGRK
;
A
#
# COMPACT_ATOMS: atom_id res chain seq x y z
N MET A 1 8.46 -2.04 -28.50
CA MET A 1 8.48 -0.82 -27.67
C MET A 1 7.08 -0.72 -27.08
N VAL A 2 6.92 -0.92 -25.78
CA VAL A 2 5.59 -0.84 -25.14
C VAL A 2 5.17 0.63 -25.17
N ASP A 3 3.97 0.91 -25.69
CA ASP A 3 3.42 2.26 -25.76
C ASP A 3 2.91 2.67 -24.36
N TYR A 4 3.82 3.27 -23.59
CA TYR A 4 3.52 3.75 -22.25
C TYR A 4 2.68 5.01 -22.23
N THR A 5 2.36 5.62 -23.38
CA THR A 5 1.85 6.98 -23.38
C THR A 5 0.37 7.11 -23.04
N LYS A 6 -0.34 6.00 -22.86
CA LYS A 6 -1.79 6.02 -22.78
C LYS A 6 -2.32 6.72 -21.51
N ARG A 7 -3.44 7.44 -21.65
CA ARG A 7 -4.20 8.10 -20.58
C ARG A 7 -5.64 7.57 -20.56
N PRO A 8 -6.31 7.53 -19.41
CA PRO A 8 -7.75 7.41 -19.39
C PRO A 8 -8.37 8.54 -20.21
N ARG A 9 -9.26 8.22 -21.14
CA ARG A 9 -10.20 9.19 -21.71
C ARG A 9 -10.97 9.75 -20.53
N THR A 10 -10.93 11.06 -20.35
CA THR A 10 -11.85 11.73 -19.43
C THR A 10 -13.25 11.30 -19.84
N PRO A 11 -14.02 10.61 -18.99
CA PRO A 11 -15.43 10.42 -19.26
C PRO A 11 -16.05 11.82 -19.43
N ALA A 12 -16.96 12.00 -20.38
CA ALA A 12 -17.78 13.20 -20.37
C ALA A 12 -18.38 13.31 -18.97
N GLN A 13 -18.14 14.45 -18.30
CA GLN A 13 -18.75 14.70 -17.01
C GLN A 13 -20.26 14.52 -17.21
N PRO A 14 -20.92 13.57 -16.52
CA PRO A 14 -22.36 13.48 -16.62
C PRO A 14 -22.93 14.86 -16.27
N PRO A 15 -24.00 15.32 -16.93
CA PRO A 15 -24.60 16.60 -16.62
C PRO A 15 -24.82 16.66 -15.10
N ALA A 16 -24.46 17.81 -14.51
CA ALA A 16 -24.64 18.02 -13.08
C ALA A 16 -26.05 17.57 -12.69
N ALA A 17 -26.13 16.63 -11.75
CA ALA A 17 -27.42 16.24 -11.20
C ALA A 17 -28.11 17.52 -10.72
N PRO A 18 -29.41 17.71 -11.01
CA PRO A 18 -30.13 18.84 -10.47
C PRO A 18 -29.95 18.83 -8.94
N PRO A 19 -29.84 20.01 -8.31
CA PRO A 19 -29.73 20.09 -6.87
C PRO A 19 -30.88 19.29 -6.24
N PRO A 20 -30.63 18.54 -5.16
CA PRO A 20 -31.70 17.85 -4.46
C PRO A 20 -32.79 18.87 -4.10
N PRO A 21 -34.07 18.47 -4.15
CA PRO A 21 -35.14 19.33 -3.66
C PRO A 21 -34.81 19.79 -2.24
N ALA A 22 -35.17 21.04 -1.93
CA ALA A 22 -35.02 21.57 -0.59
C ALA A 22 -35.63 20.59 0.43
N PRO A 23 -34.98 20.35 1.57
CA PRO A 23 -35.55 19.48 2.59
C PRO A 23 -36.91 20.03 3.01
N ASP A 24 -37.89 19.13 3.15
CA ASP A 24 -39.18 19.49 3.72
C ASP A 24 -38.97 20.15 5.09
N PRO A 25 -39.75 21.20 5.44
CA PRO A 25 -39.72 21.76 6.77
C PRO A 25 -39.98 20.64 7.79
N PRO A 26 -39.25 20.62 8.93
CA PRO A 26 -39.36 19.54 9.89
C PRO A 26 -40.81 19.41 10.37
N ALA A 27 -41.36 18.20 10.23
CA ALA A 27 -42.65 17.85 10.78
C ALA A 27 -42.61 18.05 12.31
N GLN A 28 -43.55 18.83 12.82
CA GLN A 28 -43.73 19.02 14.26
C GLN A 28 -44.29 17.71 14.84
N HIS A 29 -43.42 16.91 15.48
CA HIS A 29 -43.86 15.75 16.25
C HIS A 29 -44.34 16.19 17.64
N PRO A 30 -45.49 15.69 18.14
CA PRO A 30 -45.91 15.87 19.52
C PRO A 30 -45.01 15.08 20.49
N PRO A 31 -44.90 15.50 21.76
CA PRO A 31 -44.00 14.88 22.73
C PRO A 31 -44.54 13.51 23.16
N GLY A 32 -43.76 12.45 22.90
CA GLY A 32 -44.12 11.07 23.24
C GLY A 32 -42.91 10.24 23.67
N GLN A 33 -42.80 10.07 25.00
CA GLN A 33 -42.26 8.94 25.77
C GLN A 33 -40.94 8.29 25.35
N GLN A 34 -39.93 8.45 26.20
CA GLN A 34 -38.65 7.73 26.18
C GLN A 34 -38.84 6.26 26.60
N PRO A 35 -38.23 5.28 25.92
CA PRO A 35 -38.08 3.92 26.44
C PRO A 35 -36.96 3.87 27.50
N PRO A 36 -37.03 2.92 28.46
CA PRO A 36 -36.05 2.82 29.54
C PRO A 36 -34.70 2.30 29.02
N TYR A 37 -33.63 2.81 29.64
CA TYR A 37 -32.25 2.39 29.46
C TYR A 37 -32.05 0.98 30.04
N GLU A 38 -31.58 0.02 29.25
CA GLU A 38 -31.02 -1.22 29.76
C GLU A 38 -29.55 -1.00 30.10
N GLN A 39 -29.28 -0.99 31.40
CA GLN A 39 -27.97 -0.85 32.02
C GLN A 39 -27.22 -2.19 31.94
N TRP A 40 -26.29 -2.32 31.00
CA TRP A 40 -25.41 -3.49 30.94
C TRP A 40 -24.18 -3.25 31.84
N GLY A 41 -24.19 -3.87 33.03
CA GLY A 41 -23.00 -4.03 33.88
C GLY A 41 -22.17 -5.26 33.46
N PRO A 42 -20.85 -5.27 33.67
CA PRO A 42 -20.02 -6.43 33.38
C PRO A 42 -20.22 -7.53 34.43
N PRO A 43 -20.28 -8.82 34.05
CA PRO A 43 -20.23 -9.89 35.04
C PRO A 43 -18.79 -10.12 35.54
N ALA A 44 -18.72 -10.39 36.84
CA ALA A 44 -17.54 -10.58 37.65
C ALA A 44 -16.74 -11.86 37.30
N ALA A 45 -15.45 -11.80 37.59
CA ALA A 45 -14.52 -12.92 37.55
C ALA A 45 -14.93 -14.04 38.53
N GLY A 46 -15.17 -15.24 37.98
CA GLY A 46 -15.30 -16.48 38.74
C GLY A 46 -14.03 -17.31 38.58
N GLN A 47 -13.22 -17.39 39.63
CA GLN A 47 -12.20 -18.41 39.79
C GLN A 47 -12.87 -19.76 39.98
N GLN A 48 -12.52 -20.76 39.17
CA GLN A 48 -12.83 -22.17 39.49
C GLN A 48 -11.53 -22.97 39.48
N GLN A 49 -11.17 -23.40 40.69
CA GLN A 49 -10.15 -24.39 40.97
C GLN A 49 -10.72 -25.77 40.62
N HIS A 50 -10.09 -26.49 39.69
CA HIS A 50 -10.36 -27.90 39.48
C HIS A 50 -9.39 -28.73 40.32
N GLY A 51 -9.96 -29.46 41.29
CA GLY A 51 -9.27 -30.45 42.10
C GLY A 51 -8.86 -31.68 41.29
N ALA A 52 -7.75 -32.29 41.71
CA ALA A 52 -7.21 -33.52 41.16
C ALA A 52 -8.03 -34.75 41.59
N PRO A 53 -8.19 -35.78 40.73
CA PRO A 53 -8.72 -37.08 41.15
C PRO A 53 -7.62 -37.96 41.80
N PRO A 54 -8.00 -38.92 42.67
CA PRO A 54 -7.07 -39.73 43.44
C PRO A 54 -6.38 -40.84 42.63
N ALA A 55 -5.17 -41.21 43.07
CA ALA A 55 -4.32 -42.23 42.49
C ALA A 55 -4.86 -43.66 42.70
N GLN A 56 -4.67 -44.50 41.68
CA GLN A 56 -4.74 -45.98 41.77
C GLN A 56 -3.32 -46.53 41.51
N PRO A 57 -2.84 -47.52 42.29
CA PRO A 57 -1.52 -48.10 42.09
C PRO A 57 -1.62 -49.33 41.17
N TYR A 58 -0.96 -49.28 40.02
CA TYR A 58 -0.63 -50.48 39.25
C TYR A 58 0.88 -50.51 39.01
N GLY A 59 1.49 -51.64 39.42
CA GLY A 59 2.94 -51.86 39.34
C GLY A 59 3.44 -51.87 37.91
N GLY A 60 4.57 -51.20 37.69
CA GLY A 60 5.27 -51.18 36.41
C GLY A 60 6.22 -52.38 36.26
N PRO A 61 6.56 -52.78 35.01
CA PRO A 61 7.80 -53.50 34.71
C PRO A 61 9.00 -52.53 34.69
N PRO A 62 10.24 -53.02 34.88
CA PRO A 62 11.43 -52.18 35.06
C PRO A 62 11.80 -51.40 33.78
N PRO A 63 12.32 -50.15 33.91
CA PRO A 63 12.68 -49.32 32.77
C PRO A 63 13.98 -49.78 32.10
N GLN A 64 13.93 -49.92 30.77
CA GLN A 64 15.11 -49.99 29.92
C GLN A 64 15.69 -48.58 29.74
N GLN A 65 16.97 -48.43 30.04
CA GLN A 65 17.71 -47.16 29.92
C GLN A 65 18.01 -46.87 28.45
N HIS A 66 17.30 -45.92 27.85
CA HIS A 66 17.70 -45.27 26.61
C HIS A 66 18.20 -43.86 26.97
N GLY A 67 19.44 -43.56 26.57
CA GLY A 67 20.13 -42.31 26.90
C GLY A 67 19.40 -41.05 26.44
N ALA A 68 19.52 -39.99 27.23
CA ALA A 68 18.96 -38.68 26.92
C ALA A 68 19.61 -38.06 25.66
N PRO A 69 18.84 -37.41 24.78
CA PRO A 69 19.41 -36.61 23.70
C PRO A 69 20.11 -35.36 24.27
N PRO A 70 21.17 -34.86 23.62
CA PRO A 70 21.93 -33.70 24.11
C PRO A 70 21.07 -32.43 24.12
N ALA A 71 21.22 -31.64 25.19
CA ALA A 71 20.53 -30.37 25.37
C ALA A 71 20.90 -29.37 24.25
N GLN A 72 19.89 -28.77 23.62
CA GLN A 72 20.09 -27.71 22.63
C GLN A 72 20.62 -26.43 23.32
N PRO A 73 21.56 -25.70 22.71
CA PRO A 73 22.02 -24.40 23.22
C PRO A 73 20.85 -23.39 23.30
N PRO A 74 20.88 -22.43 24.25
CA PRO A 74 19.87 -21.39 24.32
C PRO A 74 19.80 -20.60 23.01
N ALA A 75 18.57 -20.38 22.51
CA ALA A 75 18.35 -19.50 21.37
C ALA A 75 18.85 -18.08 21.68
N ALA A 76 19.57 -17.48 20.74
CA ALA A 76 20.03 -16.11 20.86
C ALA A 76 18.83 -15.15 21.00
N PRO A 77 18.93 -14.08 21.81
CA PRO A 77 17.84 -13.14 21.99
C PRO A 77 17.49 -12.45 20.67
N THR A 78 16.21 -12.48 20.31
CA THR A 78 15.66 -11.72 19.19
C THR A 78 15.92 -10.22 19.41
N PRO A 79 16.42 -9.49 18.40
CA PRO A 79 16.61 -8.05 18.52
C PRO A 79 15.25 -7.35 18.77
N PRO A 80 15.24 -6.24 19.53
CA PRO A 80 14.01 -5.55 19.91
C PRO A 80 13.25 -5.04 18.67
N VAL A 81 11.94 -5.28 18.68
CA VAL A 81 11.01 -4.84 17.63
C VAL A 81 11.04 -3.31 17.57
N SER A 82 11.49 -2.77 16.43
CA SER A 82 11.48 -1.33 16.19
C SER A 82 10.03 -0.87 15.98
N LEU A 83 9.45 -0.22 17.00
CA LEU A 83 8.05 0.26 17.01
C LEU A 83 7.73 1.35 15.96
N GLY A 84 8.71 1.80 15.17
CA GLY A 84 8.56 2.88 14.19
C GLY A 84 8.25 2.45 12.76
N LYS A 85 8.40 1.16 12.42
CA LYS A 85 8.26 0.69 11.04
C LYS A 85 7.68 -0.73 10.95
N VAL A 86 6.69 -0.90 10.07
CA VAL A 86 6.08 -2.17 9.70
C VAL A 86 6.51 -2.48 8.27
N THR A 87 7.21 -3.59 8.04
CA THR A 87 7.57 -4.03 6.69
C THR A 87 6.55 -5.06 6.20
N LEU A 88 5.89 -4.80 5.09
CA LEU A 88 5.03 -5.80 4.44
C LEU A 88 5.89 -6.78 3.66
N THR A 89 5.59 -8.07 3.84
CA THR A 89 6.28 -9.17 3.16
C THR A 89 5.25 -10.13 2.58
N LYS A 90 5.69 -11.12 1.80
CA LYS A 90 4.80 -12.18 1.32
C LYS A 90 4.06 -12.92 2.44
N ASN A 91 4.69 -13.08 3.61
CA ASN A 91 4.12 -13.79 4.76
C ASN A 91 3.30 -12.87 5.68
N ALA A 92 3.48 -11.55 5.57
CA ALA A 92 2.70 -10.53 6.28
C ALA A 92 2.33 -9.41 5.29
N PRO A 93 1.39 -9.67 4.36
CA PRO A 93 1.18 -8.79 3.21
C PRO A 93 0.24 -7.62 3.49
N SER A 94 -0.31 -7.48 4.70
CA SER A 94 -1.35 -6.48 4.95
C SER A 94 -1.24 -5.82 6.31
N VAL A 95 -1.61 -4.54 6.37
CA VAL A 95 -1.76 -3.77 7.61
C VAL A 95 -2.90 -2.76 7.47
N SER A 96 -3.61 -2.48 8.56
CA SER A 96 -4.63 -1.43 8.59
C SER A 96 -3.99 -0.10 9.03
N LEU A 97 -3.93 0.88 8.12
CA LEU A 97 -3.43 2.21 8.45
C LEU A 97 -4.31 2.87 9.50
N THR A 98 -5.62 2.76 9.38
CA THR A 98 -6.55 3.39 10.33
C THR A 98 -6.34 2.90 11.77
N LYS A 99 -6.10 1.60 11.98
CA LYS A 99 -5.83 1.04 13.32
C LYS A 99 -4.48 1.45 13.88
N THR A 100 -3.50 1.70 13.01
CA THR A 100 -2.10 1.88 13.39
C THR A 100 -1.68 3.35 13.43
N ALA A 101 -2.35 4.21 12.67
CA ALA A 101 -1.98 5.60 12.39
C ALA A 101 -3.14 6.60 12.45
N GLY A 102 -4.39 6.13 12.59
CA GLY A 102 -5.59 6.96 12.45
C GLY A 102 -5.88 7.38 10.99
N THR A 103 -6.91 8.21 10.80
CA THR A 103 -7.33 8.75 9.49
C THR A 103 -7.15 10.26 9.40
N THR A 104 -6.12 10.79 10.03
CA THR A 104 -5.86 12.24 10.06
C THR A 104 -4.62 12.59 9.25
N GLY A 105 -4.61 13.81 8.71
CA GLY A 105 -3.49 14.35 7.95
C GLY A 105 -3.29 13.73 6.57
N VAL A 106 -2.11 13.97 5.99
CA VAL A 106 -1.73 13.49 4.66
C VAL A 106 -0.81 12.29 4.81
N LEU A 107 -1.17 11.18 4.19
CA LEU A 107 -0.30 10.04 3.98
C LEU A 107 0.67 10.35 2.83
N ARG A 108 1.96 10.25 3.10
CA ARG A 108 3.00 10.37 2.07
C ARG A 108 3.49 8.98 1.66
N VAL A 109 3.26 8.61 0.41
CA VAL A 109 3.80 7.41 -0.21
C VAL A 109 5.04 7.81 -0.99
N ASN A 110 6.21 7.40 -0.49
CA ASN A 110 7.50 7.83 -0.97
C ASN A 110 8.22 6.69 -1.69
N LEU A 111 8.72 6.93 -2.90
CA LEU A 111 9.53 5.99 -3.68
C LEU A 111 10.99 6.43 -3.65
N ASN A 112 11.87 5.53 -3.21
CA ASN A 112 13.33 5.71 -3.26
C ASN A 112 13.99 4.55 -4.02
N TRP A 113 15.06 4.85 -4.76
CA TRP A 113 15.79 3.86 -5.55
C TRP A 113 17.24 4.27 -5.81
N ASN A 114 18.05 3.30 -6.19
CA ASN A 114 19.39 3.49 -6.69
C ASN A 114 19.36 3.86 -8.19
N ALA A 115 19.40 5.15 -8.49
CA ALA A 115 19.35 5.66 -9.87
C ALA A 115 20.62 5.34 -10.69
N ARG A 116 21.76 5.07 -10.03
CA ARG A 116 23.02 4.71 -10.69
C ARG A 116 23.68 3.52 -9.99
N PRO A 117 23.16 2.31 -10.21
CA PRO A 117 23.76 1.13 -9.62
C PRO A 117 25.20 0.99 -10.11
N ALA A 118 26.13 0.79 -9.18
CA ALA A 118 27.53 0.57 -9.55
C ALA A 118 27.62 -0.66 -10.46
N ALA A 119 28.31 -0.53 -11.59
CA ALA A 119 28.62 -1.67 -12.43
C ALA A 119 29.36 -2.72 -11.58
N ALA A 120 28.85 -3.96 -11.56
CA ALA A 120 29.36 -5.05 -10.75
C ALA A 120 30.90 -5.05 -10.71
N GLN A 121 31.46 -4.96 -9.50
CA GLN A 121 32.90 -4.94 -9.27
C GLN A 121 33.52 -6.25 -9.80
N GLY A 122 34.05 -6.22 -11.03
CA GLY A 122 34.65 -7.42 -11.63
C GLY A 122 34.94 -7.37 -13.13
N GLY A 123 35.02 -6.19 -13.75
CA GLY A 123 35.40 -6.09 -15.15
C GLY A 123 36.33 -4.93 -15.42
N GLY A 124 37.32 -5.15 -16.27
CA GLY A 124 38.34 -4.16 -16.65
C GLY A 124 37.77 -2.84 -17.19
N PHE A 125 38.66 -1.90 -17.47
CA PHE A 125 38.35 -0.52 -17.87
C PHE A 125 37.24 -0.38 -18.93
N LEU A 126 37.18 -1.29 -19.91
CA LEU A 126 36.11 -1.34 -20.93
C LEU A 126 34.70 -1.60 -20.35
N LYS A 127 34.56 -2.47 -19.34
CA LYS A 127 33.26 -2.76 -18.70
C LYS A 127 32.82 -1.60 -17.79
N ARG A 128 33.77 -0.86 -17.22
CA ARG A 128 33.50 0.39 -16.49
C ARG A 128 33.03 1.50 -17.43
N LEU A 129 33.63 1.62 -18.61
CA LEU A 129 33.19 2.57 -19.64
C LEU A 129 31.80 2.20 -20.20
N ALA A 130 31.54 0.91 -20.41
CA ALA A 130 30.24 0.40 -20.82
C ALA A 130 29.15 0.57 -19.73
N GLY A 131 29.51 0.38 -18.46
CA GLY A 131 28.61 0.63 -17.31
C GLY A 131 28.38 2.13 -17.03
N ALA A 132 29.32 2.99 -17.39
CA ALA A 132 29.11 4.44 -17.41
C ALA A 132 28.22 4.89 -18.57
N ALA A 133 28.17 4.09 -19.66
CA ALA A 133 27.30 4.31 -20.82
C ALA A 133 25.89 3.69 -20.66
N SER A 134 25.70 2.70 -19.78
CA SER A 134 24.36 2.31 -19.34
C SER A 134 23.81 3.41 -18.45
N GLY A 135 23.06 4.34 -19.06
CA GLY A 135 22.42 5.45 -18.36
C GLY A 135 21.65 5.00 -17.11
N GLY A 136 21.46 5.92 -16.17
CA GLY A 136 20.78 5.64 -14.90
C GLY A 136 19.38 5.04 -15.07
N ILE A 137 18.89 4.42 -14.00
CA ILE A 137 17.51 3.93 -13.90
C ILE A 137 16.65 5.08 -13.40
N ASP A 138 15.62 5.42 -14.18
CA ASP A 138 14.66 6.47 -13.84
C ASP A 138 13.31 5.82 -13.54
N LEU A 139 12.88 5.89 -12.28
CA LEU A 139 11.60 5.35 -11.83
C LEU A 139 10.61 6.50 -11.63
N ASP A 140 9.42 6.34 -12.22
CA ASP A 140 8.28 7.23 -11.98
C ASP A 140 7.29 6.50 -11.05
N LEU A 141 6.76 7.21 -10.06
CA LEU A 141 5.69 6.80 -9.15
C LEU A 141 4.31 7.23 -9.71
N GLY A 142 3.30 6.40 -9.50
CA GLY A 142 1.93 6.73 -9.84
C GLY A 142 0.90 5.91 -9.06
N CYS A 143 -0.37 6.22 -9.27
CA CYS A 143 -1.46 5.39 -8.79
C CYS A 143 -2.67 5.38 -9.73
N LEU A 144 -3.40 4.26 -9.71
CA LEU A 144 -4.80 4.23 -10.14
C LEU A 144 -5.66 4.48 -8.91
N TYR A 145 -6.65 5.36 -9.00
CA TYR A 145 -7.59 5.62 -7.91
C TYR A 145 -9.01 5.32 -8.34
N GLU A 146 -9.83 4.95 -7.36
CA GLU A 146 -11.28 4.81 -7.52
C GLU A 146 -11.95 5.27 -6.23
N TYR A 147 -12.90 6.18 -6.36
CA TYR A 147 -13.69 6.71 -5.25
C TYR A 147 -14.99 5.94 -5.08
N ALA A 148 -15.65 6.16 -3.93
CA ALA A 148 -16.87 5.48 -3.54
C ALA A 148 -18.06 5.76 -4.49
N ASP A 149 -18.03 6.89 -5.21
CA ASP A 149 -19.00 7.24 -6.24
C ASP A 149 -18.73 6.57 -7.61
N GLY A 150 -17.66 5.76 -7.71
CA GLY A 150 -17.24 5.07 -8.93
C GLY A 150 -16.37 5.91 -9.87
N SER A 151 -16.13 7.19 -9.56
CA SER A 151 -15.16 8.00 -10.30
C SER A 151 -13.76 7.46 -10.09
N LYS A 152 -12.95 7.48 -11.16
CA LYS A 152 -11.65 6.80 -11.20
C LYS A 152 -10.75 7.43 -12.24
N GLY A 153 -9.45 7.28 -12.04
CA GLY A 153 -8.45 7.84 -12.93
C GLY A 153 -7.05 7.38 -12.57
N VAL A 154 -6.07 8.02 -13.19
CA VAL A 154 -4.65 7.81 -12.94
C VAL A 154 -4.01 9.11 -12.44
N ILE A 155 -3.09 8.99 -11.49
CA ILE A 155 -2.17 10.05 -11.11
C ILE A 155 -0.76 9.58 -11.44
N GLN A 156 -0.04 10.34 -12.28
CA GLN A 156 1.32 10.06 -12.70
C GLN A 156 1.95 11.28 -13.39
N ALA A 157 3.28 11.39 -13.35
CA ALA A 157 4.01 12.44 -14.07
C ALA A 157 3.80 12.35 -15.60
N LEU A 158 3.63 11.12 -16.11
CA LEU A 158 3.35 10.90 -17.51
C LEU A 158 2.05 11.59 -17.94
N GLY A 159 2.18 12.47 -18.94
CA GLY A 159 1.08 13.25 -19.46
C GLY A 159 0.61 14.39 -18.54
N ASN A 160 1.41 14.78 -17.55
CA ASN A 160 1.09 15.84 -16.60
C ASN A 160 -0.17 15.57 -15.75
N ALA A 161 -0.46 14.29 -15.46
CA ALA A 161 -1.58 13.87 -14.62
C ALA A 161 -1.18 13.88 -13.12
N PHE A 162 -0.63 14.99 -12.63
CA PHE A 162 -0.11 15.09 -11.26
C PHE A 162 -1.18 15.12 -10.17
N ARG A 163 -2.45 15.28 -10.54
CA ARG A 163 -3.57 15.42 -9.60
C ARG A 163 -4.71 14.51 -10.04
N GLY A 164 -5.54 14.08 -9.10
CA GLY A 164 -6.78 13.40 -9.43
C GLY A 164 -7.58 14.21 -10.46
N GLN A 165 -8.02 13.56 -11.54
CA GLN A 165 -8.87 14.15 -12.58
C GLN A 165 -10.30 14.41 -12.05
N HIS A 166 -10.65 13.78 -10.94
CA HIS A 166 -11.90 13.92 -10.23
C HIS A 166 -11.61 14.51 -8.85
N THR A 167 -12.27 15.62 -8.52
CA THR A 167 -12.27 16.20 -7.16
C THR A 167 -13.54 15.76 -6.44
N LEU A 168 -13.53 15.88 -5.11
CA LEU A 168 -14.75 15.75 -4.32
C LEU A 168 -15.77 16.85 -4.71
N PRO A 169 -17.06 16.71 -4.35
CA PRO A 169 -18.09 17.73 -4.66
C PRO A 169 -17.77 19.14 -4.15
N ASN A 170 -16.96 19.24 -3.09
CA ASN A 170 -16.50 20.50 -2.50
C ASN A 170 -15.20 21.04 -3.16
N GLY A 171 -14.69 20.40 -4.20
CA GLY A 171 -13.48 20.80 -4.93
C GLY A 171 -12.15 20.33 -4.34
N GLU A 172 -12.17 19.57 -3.23
CA GLU A 172 -10.95 19.09 -2.60
C GLU A 172 -10.31 17.90 -3.34
N LEU A 173 -8.98 17.80 -3.26
CA LEU A 173 -8.19 16.72 -3.84
C LEU A 173 -7.97 15.61 -2.82
N VAL A 174 -8.21 14.37 -3.23
CA VAL A 174 -7.94 13.20 -2.38
C VAL A 174 -6.50 12.73 -2.50
N ALA A 175 -5.92 12.79 -3.70
CA ALA A 175 -4.54 12.37 -3.94
C ALA A 175 -3.86 13.19 -5.06
N TRP A 176 -2.53 13.35 -4.96
CA TRP A 176 -1.71 14.07 -5.93
C TRP A 176 -0.22 13.70 -5.80
N LEU A 177 0.55 13.88 -6.87
CA LEU A 177 2.02 13.87 -6.83
C LEU A 177 2.56 15.26 -6.48
N ASP A 178 3.63 15.32 -5.71
CA ASP A 178 4.29 16.59 -5.34
C ASP A 178 5.25 17.12 -6.41
N GLY A 179 5.67 16.28 -7.35
CA GLY A 179 6.56 16.64 -8.46
C GLY A 179 6.93 15.45 -9.35
N ASP A 180 7.91 15.67 -10.23
CA ASP A 180 8.55 14.69 -11.14
C ASP A 180 10.06 14.79 -10.89
N ASP A 181 10.64 13.87 -10.11
CA ASP A 181 12.09 13.84 -9.83
C ASP A 181 12.83 12.92 -10.80
N ARG A 182 13.00 13.45 -12.01
CA ARG A 182 13.71 12.82 -13.14
C ARG A 182 15.18 12.49 -12.91
N SER A 183 15.74 12.89 -11.77
CA SER A 183 17.18 12.86 -11.56
C SER A 183 17.63 11.67 -10.71
N GLY A 184 16.74 11.17 -9.83
CA GLY A 184 17.10 10.31 -8.71
C GLY A 184 18.24 10.90 -7.86
N ARG A 185 18.51 12.21 -7.98
CA ARG A 185 19.58 12.93 -7.27
C ARG A 185 19.05 13.62 -6.03
N ASN A 186 17.73 13.85 -5.90
CA ASN A 186 17.20 14.21 -4.60
C ASN A 186 17.24 12.95 -3.73
N THR A 187 17.88 13.08 -2.58
CA THR A 187 17.84 12.09 -1.50
C THR A 187 16.42 11.79 -1.00
N GLY A 188 15.43 12.57 -1.44
CA GLY A 188 14.02 12.45 -1.06
C GLY A 188 13.18 11.52 -1.95
N GLY A 189 13.60 11.19 -3.17
CA GLY A 189 12.79 10.41 -4.12
C GLY A 189 11.48 11.10 -4.56
N GLU A 190 10.53 10.34 -5.10
CA GLU A 190 9.21 10.84 -5.52
C GLU A 190 8.12 10.64 -4.46
N ASN A 191 7.15 11.55 -4.34
CA ASN A 191 6.04 11.40 -3.40
C ASN A 191 4.65 11.48 -4.05
N LEU A 192 3.85 10.47 -3.75
CA LEU A 192 2.39 10.50 -3.86
C LEU A 192 1.80 10.87 -2.50
N LEU A 193 0.93 11.86 -2.47
CA LEU A 193 0.26 12.36 -1.28
C LEU A 193 -1.21 11.95 -1.34
N ILE A 194 -1.74 11.46 -0.21
CA ILE A 194 -3.14 11.03 -0.06
C ILE A 194 -3.70 11.67 1.20
N ASP A 195 -4.76 12.47 1.09
CA ASP A 195 -5.40 13.11 2.24
C ASP A 195 -6.34 12.13 2.96
N LEU A 196 -5.94 11.70 4.15
CA LEU A 196 -6.68 10.69 4.92
C LEU A 196 -7.98 11.22 5.51
N ARG A 197 -8.20 12.55 5.54
CA ARG A 197 -9.50 13.14 5.92
C ARG A 197 -10.61 12.69 4.97
N HIS A 198 -10.26 12.30 3.76
CA HIS A 198 -11.18 11.82 2.73
C HIS A 198 -11.25 10.30 2.61
N THR A 199 -10.79 9.55 3.63
CA THR A 199 -10.79 8.07 3.62
C THR A 199 -12.16 7.48 3.24
N ALA A 200 -13.26 8.07 3.72
CA ALA A 200 -14.62 7.62 3.41
C ALA A 200 -14.99 7.71 1.91
N HIS A 201 -14.33 8.58 1.15
CA HIS A 201 -14.53 8.71 -0.29
C HIS A 201 -13.64 7.76 -1.09
N ILE A 202 -12.59 7.18 -0.50
CA ILE A 202 -11.70 6.25 -1.18
C ILE A 202 -12.36 4.88 -1.21
N ARG A 203 -12.54 4.30 -2.42
CA ARG A 203 -12.82 2.86 -2.55
C ARG A 203 -11.50 2.09 -2.53
N ARG A 204 -10.61 2.43 -3.46
CA ARG A 204 -9.28 1.83 -3.56
C ARG A 204 -8.28 2.72 -4.31
N ILE A 205 -7.01 2.60 -3.96
CA ILE A 205 -5.86 3.23 -4.63
C ILE A 205 -4.80 2.14 -4.85
N LEU A 206 -4.46 1.88 -6.11
CA LEU A 206 -3.37 0.99 -6.50
C LEU A 206 -2.12 1.83 -6.79
N VAL A 207 -1.11 1.72 -5.93
CA VAL A 207 0.19 2.36 -6.11
C VAL A 207 1.06 1.50 -7.03
N PHE A 208 1.70 2.13 -8.00
CA PHE A 208 2.64 1.47 -8.91
C PHE A 208 3.88 2.34 -9.17
N ALA A 209 4.97 1.71 -9.58
CA ALA A 209 6.11 2.40 -10.16
C ALA A 209 6.45 1.77 -11.52
N PHE A 210 7.07 2.55 -12.39
CA PHE A 210 7.54 2.07 -13.68
C PHE A 210 8.87 2.69 -14.06
N ILE A 211 9.64 1.95 -14.87
CA ILE A 211 10.91 2.42 -15.41
C ILE A 211 10.60 3.33 -16.60
N TYR A 212 10.70 4.64 -16.39
CA TYR A 212 10.48 5.63 -17.44
C TYR A 212 11.65 5.62 -18.44
N GLN A 213 12.88 5.71 -17.93
CA GLN A 213 14.11 5.65 -18.72
C GLN A 213 15.09 4.61 -18.15
N GLY A 214 15.88 4.02 -19.05
CA GLY A 214 16.85 2.98 -18.72
C GLY A 214 16.40 1.57 -19.06
N THR A 215 17.32 0.63 -18.88
CA THR A 215 17.08 -0.80 -19.07
C THR A 215 16.39 -1.37 -17.84
N PRO A 216 15.40 -2.28 -18.01
CA PRO A 216 14.71 -2.87 -16.86
C PRO A 216 15.67 -3.62 -15.95
N ASN A 217 15.82 -3.14 -14.71
CA ASN A 217 16.68 -3.77 -13.71
C ASN A 217 16.26 -3.38 -12.29
N TRP A 218 15.12 -3.92 -11.85
CA TRP A 218 14.58 -3.68 -10.52
C TRP A 218 15.51 -4.13 -9.39
N GLY A 219 16.28 -5.20 -9.60
CA GLY A 219 17.26 -5.68 -8.63
C GLY A 219 18.40 -4.70 -8.39
N ALA A 220 18.90 -4.06 -9.44
CA ALA A 220 19.92 -3.03 -9.29
C ALA A 220 19.35 -1.70 -8.76
N ALA A 221 18.09 -1.40 -9.08
CA ALA A 221 17.40 -0.24 -8.55
C ALA A 221 17.16 -0.33 -7.03
N ASP A 222 17.06 -1.54 -6.45
CA ASP A 222 16.79 -1.79 -5.01
C ASP A 222 15.70 -0.85 -4.46
N ALA A 223 14.59 -0.77 -5.21
CA ALA A 223 13.56 0.22 -4.95
C ALA A 223 12.75 -0.12 -3.70
N VAL A 224 12.45 0.91 -2.91
CA VAL A 224 11.65 0.83 -1.69
C VAL A 224 10.56 1.88 -1.75
N VAL A 225 9.33 1.45 -1.43
CA VAL A 225 8.21 2.36 -1.19
C VAL A 225 7.88 2.38 0.29
N THR A 226 7.79 3.59 0.86
CA THR A 226 7.43 3.80 2.26
C THR A 226 6.18 4.66 2.34
N LEU A 227 5.14 4.13 2.97
CA LEU A 227 3.93 4.84 3.35
C LEU A 227 4.16 5.47 4.72
N ILE A 228 4.16 6.80 4.77
CA ILE A 228 4.51 7.61 5.93
C ILE A 228 3.26 8.37 6.37
N PRO A 229 2.49 7.85 7.34
CA PRO A 229 1.32 8.54 7.85
C PRO A 229 1.71 9.76 8.71
N ALA A 230 0.76 10.66 8.94
CA ALA A 230 0.98 11.82 9.81
C ALA A 230 1.24 11.45 11.28
N SER A 231 0.78 10.27 11.71
CA SER A 231 1.04 9.68 13.02
C SER A 231 1.10 8.16 12.92
N GLY A 232 1.74 7.48 13.88
CA GLY A 232 1.92 6.03 13.84
C GLY A 232 3.14 5.58 13.03
N PRO A 233 3.40 4.25 12.96
CA PRO A 233 4.56 3.69 12.29
C PRO A 233 4.46 3.81 10.76
N GLN A 234 5.63 3.89 10.13
CA GLN A 234 5.75 3.83 8.68
C GLN A 234 5.47 2.41 8.18
N VAL A 235 4.95 2.27 6.97
CA VAL A 235 4.75 0.98 6.31
C VAL A 235 5.68 0.87 5.10
N GLU A 236 6.59 -0.08 5.12
CA GLU A 236 7.60 -0.28 4.08
C GLU A 236 7.23 -1.46 3.17
N VAL A 237 7.40 -1.28 1.87
CA VAL A 237 7.26 -2.29 0.83
C VAL A 237 8.53 -2.28 -0.02
N ARG A 238 9.34 -3.34 0.08
CA ARG A 238 10.49 -3.54 -0.80
C ARG A 238 10.04 -4.19 -2.10
N LEU A 239 10.56 -3.71 -3.22
CA LEU A 239 10.23 -4.24 -4.54
C LEU A 239 11.20 -5.39 -4.87
N ASP A 240 11.21 -6.46 -4.08
CA ASP A 240 12.28 -7.48 -4.00
C ASP A 240 12.04 -8.79 -4.78
N GLU A 241 10.84 -9.00 -5.33
CA GLU A 241 10.48 -10.20 -6.11
C GLU A 241 10.62 -9.99 -7.63
N HIS A 242 11.79 -9.50 -8.06
CA HIS A 242 12.01 -8.89 -9.38
C HIS A 242 11.69 -9.77 -10.61
N ASP A 243 11.08 -9.16 -11.63
CA ASP A 243 11.11 -9.64 -13.01
C ASP A 243 12.05 -8.74 -13.86
N PRO A 244 13.11 -9.30 -14.49
CA PRO A 244 14.11 -8.51 -15.23
C PRO A 244 13.61 -7.97 -16.58
N ARG A 245 12.42 -8.36 -17.04
CA ARG A 245 11.83 -7.92 -18.31
C ARG A 245 10.61 -7.02 -18.12
N ALA A 246 9.98 -7.04 -16.95
CA ALA A 246 8.88 -6.15 -16.62
C ALA A 246 9.37 -4.71 -16.41
N ARG A 247 8.60 -3.74 -16.91
CA ARG A 247 8.89 -2.29 -16.75
C ARG A 247 7.99 -1.61 -15.74
N LEU A 248 6.97 -2.31 -15.26
CA LEU A 248 5.99 -1.79 -14.31
C LEU A 248 5.85 -2.77 -13.14
N CYS A 249 5.71 -2.23 -11.94
CA CYS A 249 5.45 -2.98 -10.71
C CYS A 249 4.23 -2.41 -10.02
N ALA A 250 3.20 -3.24 -9.81
CA ALA A 250 2.11 -2.97 -8.89
C ALA A 250 2.62 -3.18 -7.46
N ILE A 251 2.60 -2.14 -6.62
CA ILE A 251 3.33 -2.15 -5.35
C ILE A 251 2.40 -2.50 -4.20
N ALA A 252 1.30 -1.76 -4.07
CA ALA A 252 0.34 -1.96 -3.00
C ALA A 252 -1.05 -1.45 -3.37
N VAL A 253 -2.10 -2.08 -2.84
CA VAL A 253 -3.48 -1.59 -2.89
C VAL A 253 -3.88 -1.09 -1.51
N LEU A 254 -4.24 0.19 -1.43
CA LEU A 254 -4.96 0.76 -0.30
C LEU A 254 -6.45 0.60 -0.58
N GLU A 255 -7.16 -0.11 0.28
CA GLU A 255 -8.59 -0.39 0.11
C GLU A 255 -9.36 0.02 1.35
N ASN A 256 -10.48 0.69 1.17
CA ASN A 256 -11.38 0.99 2.28
C ASN A 256 -12.29 -0.22 2.54
N ARG A 257 -12.09 -0.89 3.68
CA ARG A 257 -12.87 -2.03 4.14
C ARG A 257 -13.65 -1.64 5.38
N GLY A 258 -14.93 -1.27 5.19
CA GLY A 258 -15.81 -0.91 6.30
C GLY A 258 -15.33 0.33 7.09
N GLY A 259 -14.84 1.35 6.39
CA GLY A 259 -14.32 2.59 6.99
C GLY A 259 -12.87 2.50 7.46
N GLN A 260 -12.20 1.37 7.24
CA GLN A 260 -10.80 1.16 7.58
C GLN A 260 -9.95 1.11 6.32
N LEU A 261 -8.93 1.95 6.21
CA LEU A 261 -7.99 1.91 5.10
C LEU A 261 -6.95 0.80 5.35
N VAL A 262 -6.98 -0.24 4.53
CA VAL A 262 -6.09 -1.40 4.61
C VAL A 262 -5.11 -1.36 3.44
N VAL A 263 -3.82 -1.46 3.74
CA VAL A 263 -2.74 -1.57 2.74
C VAL A 263 -2.47 -3.05 2.53
N ASN A 264 -2.50 -3.51 1.28
CA ASN A 264 -2.11 -4.85 0.87
C ASN A 264 -0.90 -4.75 -0.06
N ARG A 265 0.14 -5.53 0.21
CA ARG A 265 1.35 -5.68 -0.61
C ARG A 265 1.01 -6.50 -1.84
N GLU A 266 1.31 -5.92 -3.00
CA GLU A 266 1.15 -6.59 -4.29
C GLU A 266 2.50 -7.10 -4.81
N VAL A 267 3.50 -6.21 -4.91
CA VAL A 267 4.83 -6.44 -5.53
C VAL A 267 4.72 -7.38 -6.74
N ARG A 268 3.82 -7.00 -7.67
CA ARG A 268 3.51 -7.78 -8.87
C ARG A 268 4.06 -7.05 -10.09
N TYR A 269 4.97 -7.72 -10.79
CA TYR A 269 5.58 -7.19 -11.99
C TYR A 269 4.69 -7.44 -13.22
N VAL A 270 4.54 -6.40 -14.05
CA VAL A 270 3.60 -6.39 -15.17
C VAL A 270 4.35 -6.20 -16.49
N HIS A 271 4.05 -7.08 -17.47
CA HIS A 271 4.50 -6.95 -18.85
C HIS A 271 3.49 -6.12 -19.64
N GLY A 272 3.66 -4.79 -19.62
CA GLY A 272 2.76 -3.87 -20.28
C GLY A 272 2.86 -2.47 -19.70
N GLY A 273 1.94 -1.61 -20.10
CA GLY A 273 1.74 -0.29 -19.50
C GLY A 273 0.62 -0.29 -18.48
N GLN A 274 0.18 0.91 -18.12
CA GLN A 274 -0.87 1.18 -17.16
C GLN A 274 -2.24 0.62 -17.61
N ASP A 275 -2.45 0.43 -18.91
CA ASP A 275 -3.63 -0.22 -19.48
C ASP A 275 -3.70 -1.71 -19.12
N VAL A 276 -2.57 -2.42 -19.18
CA VAL A 276 -2.48 -3.82 -18.74
C VAL A 276 -2.62 -3.91 -17.22
N LEU A 277 -2.05 -2.96 -16.48
CA LEU A 277 -2.23 -2.88 -15.03
C LEU A 277 -3.70 -2.71 -14.65
N ASP A 278 -4.40 -1.79 -15.32
CA ASP A 278 -5.85 -1.58 -15.14
C ASP A 278 -6.62 -2.88 -15.37
N ASP A 279 -6.41 -3.54 -16.51
CA ASP A 279 -7.10 -4.80 -16.86
C ASP A 279 -6.90 -5.88 -15.78
N GLN A 280 -5.65 -6.08 -15.33
CA GLN A 280 -5.32 -7.07 -14.29
C GLN A 280 -5.99 -6.82 -12.94
N TYR A 281 -6.23 -5.55 -12.58
CA TYR A 281 -6.85 -5.16 -11.31
C TYR A 281 -8.32 -4.76 -11.44
N GLY A 282 -8.87 -4.83 -12.65
CA GLY A 282 -10.27 -4.56 -12.98
C GLY A 282 -10.70 -3.13 -12.64
N TRP A 283 -9.93 -2.11 -13.02
CA TRP A 283 -10.36 -0.71 -12.89
C TRP A 283 -11.42 -0.35 -13.94
N GLY A 284 -11.26 -0.88 -15.16
CA GLY A 284 -12.16 -0.68 -16.28
C GLY A 284 -12.15 0.75 -16.82
N MET A 285 -10.96 1.38 -16.91
CA MET A 285 -10.81 2.69 -17.55
C MET A 285 -10.57 2.55 -19.06
N ASN A 286 -10.94 3.59 -19.81
CA ASN A 286 -10.75 3.64 -21.25
C ASN A 286 -9.42 4.33 -21.58
N TRP A 287 -8.40 3.62 -22.03
CA TRP A 287 -7.09 4.21 -22.31
C TRP A 287 -6.96 4.72 -23.77
N ALA A 288 -6.28 5.85 -23.97
CA ALA A 288 -5.95 6.45 -25.27
C ALA A 288 -4.50 6.94 -25.29
N PRO A 289 -3.73 6.84 -26.39
CA PRO A 289 -2.33 7.28 -26.45
C PRO A 289 -2.14 8.75 -26.00
N GLY A 290 -1.00 9.07 -25.42
CA GLY A 290 -0.66 10.40 -24.91
C GLY A 290 0.73 10.83 -25.34
N ARG A 291 1.22 11.96 -24.84
CA ARG A 291 2.65 12.32 -24.91
C ARG A 291 3.01 13.18 -23.69
N LYS A 292 4.31 13.20 -23.32
CA LYS A 292 4.88 14.29 -22.52
C LYS A 292 5.10 15.50 -23.44
#